data_AF-A0A673HST7-F1
#
_entry.id   AF-A0A673HST7-F1
#
_cell.length_a   1.000
_cell.length_b   1.000
_cell.length_c   1.000
_cell.angle_alpha   90.00
_cell.angle_beta   90.00
_cell.angle_gamma   90.00
#
_symmetry.space_group_name_H-M   'P 1'
#
loop_
_entity.id
_entity.type
_entity.pdbx_description
1 polymer ?
#
loop_
_entity_poly.entity_id
_entity_poly.type
_entity_poly.pdbx_seq_one_letter_code
_entity_poly.pdbx_strand_id
1 'polypeptide(L)'
;MSDDNERDSRKMKRKTGPDDLKAPGKKRQKIKDKNKEKSVAVKKSDALIGKADSTKNKVKLSNWSEDDKKNNSDGGKNTSEMKRNEKGQVVFKDHPEFTPNMTPKEVLQAGSFGGTYFRAIYSSVTKQHYKDVWQEIPKDWLDGLNISKQVASSTYRENVNTYNVKCGGSLEMWESSGWIVPQDPYGWFQWYCRFYQGRRTEDDARQISRWDKCAGVKGRWRQNLITKVVRSGCAYDNPSVSPVVRQTLQHWGYKLTLEDYKEGAKRVKPK
;
A
#
# COMPACT_ATOMS: atom_id res chain seq x y z
N MET A 1 -89.52 0.63 -0.69
CA MET A 1 -88.48 -0.34 -0.33
C MET A 1 -87.26 0.47 0.06
N SER A 2 -87.04 0.55 1.37
CA SER A 2 -85.74 0.77 2.05
C SER A 2 -85.05 2.09 1.72
N ASP A 3 -85.29 3.17 2.46
CA ASP A 3 -84.91 3.44 3.86
C ASP A 3 -83.41 3.65 4.08
N ASP A 4 -83.16 4.82 4.69
CA ASP A 4 -82.05 5.23 5.55
C ASP A 4 -80.66 5.48 4.96
N ASN A 5 -79.87 6.47 5.40
CA ASN A 5 -80.00 7.76 6.10
C ASN A 5 -78.52 8.20 6.26
N GLU A 6 -78.11 9.38 5.80
CA GLU A 6 -78.08 10.63 6.56
C GLU A 6 -76.94 10.71 7.61
N ARG A 7 -76.02 11.64 7.32
CA ARG A 7 -75.36 12.64 8.20
C ARG A 7 -74.66 12.26 9.51
N ASP A 8 -73.41 12.74 9.52
CA ASP A 8 -72.92 13.83 10.38
C ASP A 8 -72.41 13.50 11.80
N SER A 9 -71.26 14.12 12.05
CA SER A 9 -70.95 14.88 13.26
C SER A 9 -69.87 14.32 14.20
N ARG A 10 -68.97 15.27 14.53
CA ARG A 10 -68.28 15.50 15.81
C ARG A 10 -66.95 14.78 16.11
N LYS A 11 -65.92 15.63 16.09
CA LYS A 11 -64.76 15.62 16.99
C LYS A 11 -65.17 15.40 18.47
N MET A 12 -64.43 14.55 19.18
CA MET A 12 -64.03 14.79 20.58
C MET A 12 -62.68 14.14 20.92
N LYS A 13 -62.06 14.70 21.96
CA LYS A 13 -60.65 14.67 22.37
C LYS A 13 -60.27 13.48 23.28
N ARG A 14 -58.94 13.22 23.32
CA ARG A 14 -58.01 13.07 24.49
C ARG A 14 -57.42 11.69 24.86
N LYS A 15 -56.13 11.79 25.29
CA LYS A 15 -55.21 10.89 26.06
C LYS A 15 -54.27 10.00 25.23
N THR A 16 -52.98 10.33 25.04
CA THR A 16 -51.76 10.31 25.92
C THR A 16 -51.19 8.91 26.23
N GLY A 17 -49.98 8.62 25.74
CA GLY A 17 -49.06 7.56 26.21
C GLY A 17 -48.14 7.00 25.10
N PRO A 18 -46.85 6.66 25.36
CA PRO A 18 -45.74 6.91 24.43
C PRO A 18 -45.09 5.66 23.83
N ASP A 19 -44.42 5.79 22.66
CA ASP A 19 -42.98 5.52 22.47
C ASP A 19 -42.63 5.44 20.97
N ASP A 20 -42.04 6.53 20.46
CA ASP A 20 -41.35 6.61 19.17
C ASP A 20 -39.87 6.93 19.47
N LEU A 21 -38.94 6.01 19.21
CA LEU A 21 -37.51 6.29 19.15
C LEU A 21 -37.03 6.31 17.69
N LYS A 22 -37.05 7.52 17.12
CA LYS A 22 -36.34 7.89 15.89
C LYS A 22 -34.84 8.09 16.16
N ALA A 23 -34.00 7.44 15.37
CA ALA A 23 -32.56 7.65 15.33
C ALA A 23 -32.20 9.02 14.69
N PRO A 24 -31.32 9.84 15.30
CA PRO A 24 -30.91 11.11 14.70
C PRO A 24 -29.55 11.00 13.98
N GLY A 25 -29.48 11.62 12.80
CA GLY A 25 -28.23 11.90 12.11
C GLY A 25 -27.35 12.88 12.89
N LYS A 26 -26.02 12.74 12.75
CA LYS A 26 -25.05 13.70 13.31
C LYS A 26 -24.30 14.44 12.21
N LYS A 27 -24.46 15.78 12.29
CA LYS A 27 -23.74 16.81 11.56
C LYS A 27 -22.24 16.79 11.86
N ARG A 28 -21.47 17.13 10.84
CA ARG A 28 -20.01 17.28 10.81
C ARG A 28 -19.62 18.61 11.48
N GLN A 29 -18.92 18.56 12.61
CA GLN A 29 -18.31 19.75 13.25
C GLN A 29 -16.86 19.94 12.75
N LYS A 30 -16.54 21.19 12.38
CA LYS A 30 -15.19 21.67 12.05
C LYS A 30 -14.41 21.89 13.34
N ILE A 31 -13.24 21.28 13.48
CA ILE A 31 -12.26 21.65 14.52
C ILE A 31 -11.25 22.60 13.89
N LYS A 32 -11.11 23.77 14.50
CA LYS A 32 -10.07 24.78 14.23
C LYS A 32 -8.98 24.58 15.27
N ASP A 33 -7.76 24.26 14.85
CA ASP A 33 -6.61 24.26 15.74
C ASP A 33 -6.13 25.69 16.00
N LYS A 34 -6.15 26.09 17.27
CA LYS A 34 -5.49 27.30 17.77
C LYS A 34 -4.25 26.85 18.54
N ASN A 35 -3.08 27.07 17.95
CA ASN A 35 -1.80 26.97 18.65
C ASN A 35 -1.62 28.22 19.52
N LYS A 36 -1.35 28.02 20.81
CA LYS A 36 -0.92 29.09 21.71
C LYS A 36 0.29 28.59 22.49
N GLU A 37 1.45 29.17 22.17
CA GLU A 37 2.67 29.07 22.96
C GLU A 37 2.42 29.52 24.40
N LYS A 38 2.94 28.77 25.38
CA LYS A 38 3.54 29.33 26.58
C LYS A 38 4.69 28.45 27.07
N SER A 39 5.82 29.13 27.23
CA SER A 39 7.04 28.75 27.94
C SER A 39 6.80 28.47 29.42
N VAL A 40 7.70 27.71 30.06
CA VAL A 40 8.53 28.12 31.23
C VAL A 40 9.23 26.91 31.91
N ALA A 41 10.56 27.03 31.98
CA ALA A 41 11.56 26.65 33.00
C ALA A 41 11.58 25.27 33.72
N VAL A 42 12.65 24.53 33.37
CA VAL A 42 13.68 23.87 34.20
C VAL A 42 13.55 24.00 35.74
N LYS A 43 13.61 22.84 36.44
CA LYS A 43 14.35 22.67 37.71
C LYS A 43 15.04 21.30 37.76
N LYS A 44 16.29 21.31 38.24
CA LYS A 44 17.22 20.20 38.48
C LYS A 44 16.86 19.41 39.74
N SER A 45 17.28 18.15 39.78
CA SER A 45 17.77 17.49 41.00
C SER A 45 18.72 16.34 40.63
N ASP A 46 19.89 16.33 41.26
CA ASP A 46 21.02 15.40 41.06
C ASP A 46 20.88 14.07 41.82
N ALA A 47 21.56 13.06 41.24
CA ALA A 47 22.32 11.94 41.83
C ALA A 47 21.66 10.91 42.80
N LEU A 48 21.73 9.62 42.44
CA LEU A 48 22.76 8.70 42.98
C LEU A 48 22.73 7.30 42.33
N ILE A 49 23.89 6.67 42.37
CA ILE A 49 24.37 5.48 41.68
C ILE A 49 23.87 4.18 42.32
N GLY A 50 23.58 3.16 41.50
CA GLY A 50 23.46 1.76 41.93
C GLY A 50 23.82 0.79 40.81
N LYS A 51 24.94 0.07 40.96
CA LYS A 51 25.43 -1.00 40.09
C LYS A 51 24.56 -2.27 40.23
N ALA A 52 24.27 -2.94 39.11
CA ALA A 52 24.16 -4.41 38.98
C ALA A 52 23.99 -4.70 37.47
N ASP A 53 25.04 -5.09 36.77
CA ASP A 53 25.55 -6.46 36.57
C ASP A 53 24.91 -7.16 35.36
N SER A 54 25.78 -7.92 34.74
CA SER A 54 25.84 -8.42 33.39
C SER A 54 25.02 -9.70 33.19
N THR A 55 24.31 -9.79 32.06
CA THR A 55 24.00 -11.10 31.46
C THR A 55 23.99 -10.99 29.94
N LYS A 56 25.09 -11.42 29.34
CA LYS A 56 25.22 -11.70 27.91
C LYS A 56 24.43 -12.97 27.59
N ASN A 57 23.23 -12.86 27.02
CA ASN A 57 22.59 -14.01 26.38
C ASN A 57 22.96 -14.04 24.89
N LYS A 58 24.10 -14.69 24.63
CA LYS A 58 24.52 -15.13 23.30
C LYS A 58 23.97 -16.54 23.11
N VAL A 59 22.78 -16.66 22.54
CA VAL A 59 22.22 -17.99 22.21
C VAL A 59 22.88 -18.47 20.91
N LYS A 60 23.70 -19.51 21.06
CA LYS A 60 24.20 -20.38 19.99
C LYS A 60 23.01 -21.09 19.34
N LEU A 61 22.89 -20.96 18.02
CA LEU A 61 22.07 -21.86 17.22
C LEU A 61 22.88 -23.15 17.03
N SER A 62 22.45 -24.24 17.69
CA SER A 62 23.10 -25.55 17.63
C SER A 62 22.43 -26.46 16.58
N ASN A 63 23.29 -27.05 15.74
CA ASN A 63 23.17 -28.30 14.98
C ASN A 63 21.91 -28.52 14.13
N TRP A 64 22.05 -28.27 12.83
CA TRP A 64 21.49 -29.14 11.80
C TRP A 64 22.62 -30.03 11.27
N SER A 65 22.37 -31.33 11.30
CA SER A 65 23.32 -32.39 10.99
C SER A 65 23.92 -32.25 9.59
N GLU A 66 25.25 -32.34 9.52
CA GLU A 66 25.98 -32.65 8.29
C GLU A 66 25.69 -34.11 7.95
N ASP A 67 24.98 -34.36 6.85
CA ASP A 67 25.17 -35.50 5.95
C ASP A 67 24.08 -35.48 4.87
N ASP A 68 24.36 -34.79 3.76
CA ASP A 68 23.97 -35.21 2.41
C ASP A 68 24.69 -34.33 1.38
N LYS A 69 26.00 -34.55 1.25
CA LYS A 69 26.77 -34.09 0.08
C LYS A 69 26.55 -35.06 -1.06
N LYS A 70 25.66 -34.70 -1.99
CA LYS A 70 25.79 -35.13 -3.39
C LYS A 70 25.40 -33.98 -4.34
N ASN A 71 26.45 -33.34 -4.82
CA ASN A 71 26.61 -32.72 -6.14
C ASN A 71 25.34 -32.23 -6.86
N ASN A 72 25.15 -30.91 -6.91
CA ASN A 72 25.15 -30.27 -8.22
C ASN A 72 25.61 -28.82 -8.14
N SER A 73 26.80 -28.59 -8.67
CA SER A 73 27.31 -27.29 -9.09
C SER A 73 26.50 -26.82 -10.31
N ASP A 74 25.67 -25.79 -10.15
CA ASP A 74 25.35 -24.89 -11.26
C ASP A 74 25.13 -23.48 -10.70
N GLY A 75 26.18 -22.67 -10.79
CA GLY A 75 26.17 -21.28 -10.38
C GLY A 75 25.22 -20.48 -11.27
N GLY A 76 24.36 -19.69 -10.62
CA GLY A 76 23.85 -18.41 -11.14
C GLY A 76 23.35 -18.41 -12.58
N LYS A 77 22.29 -19.16 -12.89
CA LYS A 77 21.53 -18.95 -14.13
C LYS A 77 20.66 -17.70 -14.01
N ASN A 78 21.10 -16.66 -14.73
CA ASN A 78 20.32 -15.59 -15.35
C ASN A 78 18.86 -15.48 -14.89
N THR A 79 18.51 -14.36 -14.26
CA THR A 79 17.14 -13.84 -14.32
C THR A 79 16.79 -13.66 -15.80
N SER A 80 16.22 -14.69 -16.43
CA SER A 80 15.67 -14.59 -17.77
C SER A 80 14.68 -13.43 -17.73
N GLU A 81 14.94 -12.36 -18.47
CA GLU A 81 14.04 -11.23 -18.58
C GLU A 81 12.63 -11.77 -18.85
N MET A 82 11.72 -11.63 -17.87
CA MET A 82 10.38 -12.16 -18.02
C MET A 82 9.77 -11.56 -19.28
N LYS A 83 9.22 -12.42 -20.13
CA LYS A 83 8.66 -12.00 -21.42
C LYS A 83 7.55 -10.97 -21.17
N ARG A 84 7.63 -9.86 -21.90
CA ARG A 84 6.55 -8.90 -22.00
C ARG A 84 5.63 -9.24 -23.16
N ASN A 85 4.36 -8.92 -23.04
CA ASN A 85 3.44 -8.94 -24.18
C ASN A 85 3.60 -7.68 -25.04
N GLU A 86 2.86 -7.62 -26.16
CA GLU A 86 2.84 -6.48 -27.09
C GLU A 86 2.43 -5.16 -26.43
N LYS A 87 1.71 -5.22 -25.29
CA LYS A 87 1.30 -4.05 -24.49
C LYS A 87 2.36 -3.63 -23.46
N GLY A 88 3.53 -4.27 -23.46
CA GLY A 88 4.61 -4.01 -22.51
C GLY A 88 4.34 -4.53 -21.10
N GLN A 89 3.33 -5.39 -20.89
CA GLN A 89 3.02 -5.97 -19.59
C GLN A 89 3.87 -7.22 -19.34
N VAL A 90 4.29 -7.42 -18.09
CA VAL A 90 4.93 -8.66 -17.65
C VAL A 90 3.90 -9.78 -17.67
N VAL A 91 4.27 -10.94 -18.21
CA VAL A 91 3.38 -12.12 -18.29
C VAL A 91 3.95 -13.26 -17.45
N PHE A 92 3.13 -13.78 -16.55
CA PHE A 92 3.41 -14.99 -15.76
C PHE A 92 2.54 -16.12 -16.30
N LYS A 93 3.16 -17.23 -16.73
CA LYS A 93 2.43 -18.35 -17.37
C LYS A 93 1.39 -18.99 -16.43
N ASP A 94 1.72 -19.04 -15.16
CA ASP A 94 0.94 -19.61 -14.07
C ASP A 94 -0.07 -18.64 -13.46
N HIS A 95 0.08 -17.33 -13.74
CA HIS A 95 -0.82 -16.27 -13.27
C HIS A 95 -1.09 -15.24 -14.40
N PRO A 96 -1.77 -15.65 -15.49
CA PRO A 96 -2.00 -14.79 -16.65
C PRO A 96 -2.88 -13.57 -16.35
N GLU A 97 -3.63 -13.58 -15.25
CA GLU A 97 -4.45 -12.48 -14.76
C GLU A 97 -3.63 -11.34 -14.13
N PHE A 98 -2.40 -11.62 -13.70
CA PHE A 98 -1.52 -10.64 -13.07
C PHE A 98 -0.57 -10.04 -14.10
N THR A 99 -0.91 -8.85 -14.61
CA THR A 99 -0.19 -8.22 -15.73
C THR A 99 0.31 -6.80 -15.40
N PRO A 100 1.20 -6.62 -14.39
CA PRO A 100 1.85 -5.34 -14.14
C PRO A 100 2.69 -4.94 -15.37
N ASN A 101 2.83 -3.65 -15.63
CA ASN A 101 3.68 -3.14 -16.72
C ASN A 101 5.00 -2.52 -16.23
N MET A 102 5.23 -2.55 -14.90
CA MET A 102 6.53 -2.27 -14.31
C MET A 102 7.01 -3.49 -13.51
N THR A 103 8.23 -3.93 -13.80
CA THR A 103 8.98 -4.91 -13.00
C THR A 103 9.37 -4.32 -11.65
N PRO A 104 9.71 -5.13 -10.64
CA PRO A 104 10.18 -4.58 -9.38
C PRO A 104 11.49 -3.76 -9.54
N LYS A 105 12.37 -4.14 -10.48
CA LYS A 105 13.53 -3.35 -10.88
C LYS A 105 13.12 -1.94 -11.30
N GLU A 106 12.17 -1.83 -12.22
CA GLU A 106 11.70 -0.52 -12.71
C GLU A 106 11.00 0.31 -11.63
N VAL A 107 10.25 -0.32 -10.73
CA VAL A 107 9.61 0.37 -9.59
C VAL A 107 10.67 0.93 -8.63
N LEU A 108 11.71 0.16 -8.32
CA LEU A 108 12.83 0.63 -7.49
C LEU A 108 13.58 1.78 -8.17
N GLN A 109 13.95 1.59 -9.43
CA GLN A 109 14.72 2.57 -10.22
C GLN A 109 13.96 3.88 -10.42
N ALA A 110 12.63 3.82 -10.54
CA ALA A 110 11.78 5.00 -10.61
C ALA A 110 11.65 5.76 -9.27
N GLY A 111 12.16 5.18 -8.18
CA GLY A 111 12.16 5.80 -6.85
C GLY A 111 10.77 5.79 -6.19
N SER A 112 10.01 4.71 -6.28
CA SER A 112 8.58 4.75 -5.93
C SER A 112 8.21 5.05 -4.47
N PHE A 113 9.11 4.90 -3.50
CA PHE A 113 8.74 4.82 -2.08
C PHE A 113 9.42 5.85 -1.19
N GLY A 114 9.84 6.98 -1.75
CA GLY A 114 10.50 8.07 -1.03
C GLY A 114 11.82 7.65 -0.39
N GLY A 115 12.40 6.56 -0.89
CA GLY A 115 13.65 5.97 -0.40
C GLY A 115 13.55 5.08 0.84
N THR A 116 12.35 4.79 1.34
CA THR A 116 12.19 4.17 2.67
C THR A 116 11.55 2.79 2.68
N TYR A 117 11.36 2.19 1.50
CA TYR A 117 10.63 0.91 1.43
C TYR A 117 11.32 -0.15 2.28
N PHE A 118 12.62 -0.38 2.09
CA PHE A 118 13.41 -1.36 2.83
C PHE A 118 14.17 -0.75 4.02
N ARG A 119 13.61 0.30 4.64
CA ARG A 119 14.18 0.86 5.88
C ARG A 119 14.18 -0.17 7.01
N ALA A 120 14.95 0.06 8.05
CA ALA A 120 14.83 -0.73 9.28
C ALA A 120 13.42 -0.57 9.88
N ILE A 121 12.77 -1.68 10.21
CA ILE A 121 11.42 -1.70 10.80
C ILE A 121 11.37 -2.65 11.99
N TYR A 122 10.45 -2.39 12.91
CA TYR A 122 9.90 -3.41 13.78
C TYR A 122 8.54 -3.81 13.22
N SER A 123 8.30 -5.10 12.97
CA SER A 123 6.98 -5.56 12.55
C SER A 123 6.15 -5.97 13.76
N SER A 124 4.99 -5.35 13.93
CA SER A 124 4.04 -5.75 14.97
C SER A 124 3.36 -7.09 14.65
N VAL A 125 3.37 -7.53 13.39
CA VAL A 125 2.82 -8.81 12.94
C VAL A 125 3.73 -9.98 13.35
N THR A 126 5.04 -9.88 13.09
CA THR A 126 5.98 -10.97 13.41
C THR A 126 6.69 -10.80 14.76
N LYS A 127 6.54 -9.63 15.41
CA LYS A 127 7.26 -9.25 16.63
C LYS A 127 8.79 -9.28 16.48
N GLN A 128 9.29 -8.93 15.30
CA GLN A 128 10.72 -8.94 14.97
C GLN A 128 11.20 -7.63 14.37
N HIS A 129 12.49 -7.36 14.54
CA HIS A 129 13.19 -6.28 13.86
C HIS A 129 13.77 -6.77 12.53
N TYR A 130 13.47 -6.05 11.46
CA TYR A 130 14.03 -6.29 10.13
C TYR A 130 14.91 -5.11 9.72
N LYS A 131 16.06 -5.44 9.15
CA LYS A 131 17.01 -4.49 8.58
C LYS A 131 17.71 -5.18 7.41
N ASP A 132 18.15 -4.38 6.43
CA ASP A 132 18.97 -4.83 5.30
C ASP A 132 18.31 -5.89 4.39
N VAL A 133 16.97 -6.01 4.47
CA VAL A 133 16.15 -6.92 3.64
C VAL A 133 16.26 -6.63 2.13
N TRP A 134 16.69 -5.42 1.76
CA TRP A 134 17.01 -5.09 0.37
C TRP A 134 18.13 -5.96 -0.22
N GLN A 135 18.93 -6.65 0.60
CA GLN A 135 19.96 -7.59 0.13
C GLN A 135 19.39 -8.88 -0.48
N GLU A 136 18.11 -9.17 -0.27
CA GLU A 136 17.40 -10.28 -0.94
C GLU A 136 17.14 -10.00 -2.43
N ILE A 137 17.34 -8.77 -2.87
CA ILE A 137 17.01 -8.31 -4.22
C ILE A 137 18.24 -8.48 -5.12
N PRO A 138 18.07 -8.87 -6.41
CA PRO A 138 19.19 -8.94 -7.34
C PRO A 138 19.98 -7.64 -7.39
N LYS A 139 21.32 -7.75 -7.37
CA LYS A 139 22.21 -6.58 -7.32
C LYS A 139 21.98 -5.63 -8.50
N ASP A 140 21.72 -6.19 -9.69
CA ASP A 140 21.47 -5.42 -10.90
C ASP A 140 20.20 -4.55 -10.82
N TRP A 141 19.27 -4.84 -9.92
CA TRP A 141 18.10 -3.99 -9.68
C TRP A 141 18.47 -2.73 -8.91
N LEU A 142 19.55 -2.79 -8.13
CA LEU A 142 20.05 -1.73 -7.28
C LEU A 142 21.20 -0.94 -7.94
N ASP A 143 21.67 -1.36 -9.12
CA ASP A 143 22.73 -0.68 -9.86
C ASP A 143 22.39 0.82 -10.04
N GLY A 144 23.34 1.67 -9.67
CA GLY A 144 23.19 3.14 -9.71
C GLY A 144 22.34 3.76 -8.60
N LEU A 145 21.64 2.97 -7.78
CA LEU A 145 20.86 3.49 -6.65
C LEU A 145 21.72 3.72 -5.41
N ASN A 146 21.51 4.86 -4.76
CA ASN A 146 22.07 5.10 -3.45
C ASN A 146 21.22 4.39 -2.38
N ILE A 147 21.71 3.29 -1.82
CA ILE A 147 20.96 2.47 -0.85
C ILE A 147 20.46 3.29 0.35
N SER A 148 21.30 4.13 0.95
CA SER A 148 20.95 4.89 2.15
C SER A 148 19.97 6.04 1.90
N LYS A 149 19.82 6.47 0.64
CA LYS A 149 18.91 7.56 0.25
C LYS A 149 17.65 7.10 -0.47
N GLN A 150 17.75 6.07 -1.31
CA GLN A 150 16.73 5.68 -2.30
C GLN A 150 16.12 4.30 -2.06
N VAL A 151 16.65 3.50 -1.12
CA VAL A 151 16.17 2.12 -0.90
C VAL A 151 15.81 1.87 0.57
N ALA A 152 16.72 2.18 1.49
CA ALA A 152 16.65 1.83 2.91
C ALA A 152 16.81 3.03 3.85
N SER A 153 16.49 4.24 3.37
CA SER A 153 16.50 5.46 4.18
C SER A 153 15.50 5.36 5.33
N SER A 154 15.88 5.81 6.53
CA SER A 154 14.95 5.99 7.65
C SER A 154 13.99 7.17 7.44
N THR A 155 14.36 8.13 6.58
CA THR A 155 13.60 9.36 6.31
C THR A 155 13.00 9.34 4.92
N TYR A 156 11.71 9.62 4.83
CA TYR A 156 10.98 9.73 3.56
C TYR A 156 11.33 11.02 2.84
N ARG A 157 11.65 10.93 1.55
CA ARG A 157 12.03 12.06 0.71
C ARG A 157 11.15 12.09 -0.54
N GLU A 158 10.29 13.10 -0.63
CA GLU A 158 9.36 13.22 -1.76
C GLU A 158 10.08 13.42 -3.09
N ASN A 159 11.21 14.12 -3.09
CA ASN A 159 12.03 14.34 -4.29
C ASN A 159 12.74 13.08 -4.83
N VAL A 160 12.69 11.96 -4.09
CA VAL A 160 13.12 10.65 -4.62
C VAL A 160 12.02 10.05 -5.50
N ASN A 161 10.77 10.42 -5.29
CA ASN A 161 9.65 9.91 -6.07
C ASN A 161 9.61 10.48 -7.47
N THR A 162 9.27 9.64 -8.46
CA THR A 162 9.03 10.06 -9.85
C THR A 162 8.15 11.31 -9.95
N TYR A 163 7.09 11.41 -9.13
CA TYR A 163 6.12 12.50 -9.18
C TYR A 163 6.32 13.56 -8.09
N ASN A 164 7.43 13.53 -7.35
CA ASN A 164 7.78 14.51 -6.31
C ASN A 164 6.68 14.75 -5.25
N VAL A 165 5.91 13.71 -4.91
CA VAL A 165 4.83 13.79 -3.92
C VAL A 165 4.88 12.62 -2.96
N LYS A 166 4.61 12.86 -1.67
CA LYS A 166 4.39 11.77 -0.72
C LYS A 166 3.12 10.98 -1.05
N CYS A 167 3.23 9.66 -1.02
CA CYS A 167 2.11 8.74 -1.18
C CYS A 167 2.29 7.49 -0.31
N GLY A 168 1.18 6.81 0.00
CA GLY A 168 1.14 5.58 0.80
C GLY A 168 0.84 5.83 2.28
N GLY A 169 0.32 4.80 2.94
CA GLY A 169 0.11 4.79 4.39
C GLY A 169 1.34 4.33 5.18
N SER A 170 1.33 4.54 6.50
CA SER A 170 2.38 4.09 7.42
C SER A 170 2.37 2.57 7.57
N LEU A 171 3.51 1.96 7.92
CA LEU A 171 3.58 0.51 8.19
C LEU A 171 2.52 0.08 9.21
N GLU A 172 2.34 0.84 10.28
CA GLU A 172 1.30 0.62 11.30
C GLU A 172 -0.12 0.55 10.71
N MET A 173 -0.45 1.45 9.77
CA MET A 173 -1.75 1.42 9.08
C MET A 173 -1.90 0.12 8.27
N TRP A 174 -0.84 -0.33 7.60
CA TRP A 174 -0.88 -1.57 6.82
C TRP A 174 -0.98 -2.81 7.71
N GLU A 175 -0.27 -2.84 8.82
CA GLU A 175 -0.32 -3.94 9.80
C GLU A 175 -1.70 -4.02 10.47
N SER A 176 -2.23 -2.90 10.98
CA SER A 176 -3.56 -2.84 11.61
C SER A 176 -4.72 -3.14 10.65
N SER A 177 -4.53 -2.93 9.33
CA SER A 177 -5.52 -3.29 8.31
C SER A 177 -5.50 -4.77 7.91
N GLY A 178 -4.60 -5.58 8.49
CA GLY A 178 -4.43 -7.00 8.12
C GLY A 178 -3.84 -7.20 6.71
N TRP A 179 -3.12 -6.20 6.19
CA TRP A 179 -2.54 -6.26 4.84
C TRP A 179 -1.13 -6.83 4.77
N ILE A 180 -0.44 -6.86 5.92
CA ILE A 180 0.87 -7.46 6.10
C ILE A 180 0.70 -8.90 6.59
N VAL A 181 1.40 -9.83 5.96
CA VAL A 181 1.47 -11.23 6.37
C VAL A 181 2.89 -11.55 6.85
N PRO A 182 3.09 -12.49 7.80
CA PRO A 182 4.40 -12.76 8.38
C PRO A 182 5.50 -13.05 7.35
N GLN A 183 5.17 -13.73 6.26
CA GLN A 183 6.12 -14.05 5.20
C GLN A 183 6.70 -12.80 4.52
N ASP A 184 5.93 -11.70 4.40
CA ASP A 184 6.32 -10.49 3.68
C ASP A 184 6.09 -9.26 4.58
N PRO A 185 6.96 -9.02 5.58
CA PRO A 185 6.77 -7.98 6.61
C PRO A 185 6.78 -6.55 6.06
N TYR A 186 7.29 -6.33 4.86
CA TYR A 186 7.22 -5.03 4.16
C TYR A 186 5.99 -4.90 3.26
N GLY A 187 5.20 -5.97 3.12
CA GLY A 187 3.93 -5.97 2.40
C GLY A 187 4.06 -6.23 0.90
N TRP A 188 3.11 -5.67 0.14
CA TRP A 188 2.86 -6.07 -1.25
C TRP A 188 4.07 -5.98 -2.18
N PHE A 189 4.89 -4.92 -2.09
CA PHE A 189 6.01 -4.79 -3.02
C PHE A 189 7.16 -5.75 -2.70
N GLN A 190 7.37 -6.13 -1.43
CA GLN A 190 8.26 -7.25 -1.09
C GLN A 190 7.72 -8.59 -1.62
N TRP A 191 6.41 -8.82 -1.47
CA TRP A 191 5.76 -9.97 -2.09
C TRP A 191 6.02 -9.98 -3.60
N TYR A 192 5.82 -8.85 -4.28
CA TYR A 192 6.03 -8.71 -5.72
C TYR A 192 7.49 -8.97 -6.13
N CYS A 193 8.48 -8.45 -5.39
CA CYS A 193 9.90 -8.75 -5.63
C CYS A 193 10.17 -10.26 -5.61
N ARG A 194 9.64 -10.98 -4.61
CA ARG A 194 9.89 -12.42 -4.46
C ARG A 194 9.07 -13.25 -5.45
N PHE A 195 7.82 -12.84 -5.73
CA PHE A 195 6.96 -13.46 -6.75
C PHE A 195 7.60 -13.34 -8.15
N TYR A 196 8.13 -12.17 -8.48
CA TYR A 196 8.86 -11.94 -9.73
C TYR A 196 10.11 -12.82 -9.85
N GLN A 197 10.80 -13.09 -8.74
CA GLN A 197 11.94 -14.01 -8.69
C GLN A 197 11.54 -15.50 -8.69
N GLY A 198 10.25 -15.83 -8.79
CA GLY A 198 9.77 -17.20 -8.94
C GLY A 198 9.18 -17.84 -7.68
N ARG A 199 9.16 -17.14 -6.53
CA ARG A 199 8.50 -17.65 -5.33
C ARG A 199 6.99 -17.78 -5.59
N ARG A 200 6.40 -18.90 -5.16
CA ARG A 200 4.95 -19.11 -5.15
C ARG A 200 4.47 -19.53 -3.77
N THR A 201 3.32 -18.98 -3.36
CA THR A 201 2.72 -19.21 -2.04
C THR A 201 1.20 -19.17 -2.11
N GLU A 202 0.53 -19.68 -1.07
CA GLU A 202 -0.94 -19.59 -0.94
C GLU A 202 -1.45 -18.13 -0.91
N ASP A 203 -0.59 -17.17 -0.54
CA ASP A 203 -0.95 -15.75 -0.49
C ASP A 203 -1.04 -15.08 -1.88
N ASP A 204 -0.56 -15.74 -2.93
CA ASP A 204 -0.44 -15.15 -4.26
C ASP A 204 -1.81 -14.72 -4.81
N ALA A 205 -2.84 -15.57 -4.67
CA ALA A 205 -4.20 -15.26 -5.09
C ALA A 205 -4.74 -13.98 -4.42
N ARG A 206 -4.44 -13.79 -3.12
CA ARG A 206 -4.87 -12.59 -2.39
C ARG A 206 -4.14 -11.35 -2.91
N GLN A 207 -2.82 -11.43 -3.11
CA GLN A 207 -2.02 -10.27 -3.53
C GLN A 207 -2.30 -9.86 -4.98
N ILE A 208 -2.54 -10.84 -5.86
CA ILE A 208 -3.00 -10.62 -7.23
C ILE A 208 -4.39 -9.97 -7.24
N SER A 209 -5.33 -10.47 -6.43
CA SER A 209 -6.67 -9.86 -6.31
C SER A 209 -6.60 -8.41 -5.83
N ARG A 210 -5.69 -8.09 -4.90
CA ARG A 210 -5.46 -6.72 -4.43
C ARG A 210 -4.90 -5.83 -5.53
N TRP A 211 -3.94 -6.34 -6.31
CA TRP A 211 -3.39 -5.62 -7.45
C TRP A 211 -4.48 -5.35 -8.49
N ASP A 212 -5.31 -6.33 -8.86
CA ASP A 212 -6.38 -6.15 -9.85
C ASP A 212 -7.38 -5.08 -9.41
N LYS A 213 -7.81 -5.11 -8.14
CA LYS A 213 -8.67 -4.08 -7.54
C LYS A 213 -8.04 -2.69 -7.51
N CYS A 214 -6.71 -2.59 -7.51
CA CYS A 214 -5.99 -1.31 -7.51
C CYS A 214 -5.68 -0.79 -8.92
N ALA A 215 -4.94 -1.58 -9.70
CA ALA A 215 -4.31 -1.22 -10.95
C ALA A 215 -4.77 -2.05 -12.17
N GLY A 216 -5.52 -3.14 -11.94
CA GLY A 216 -6.12 -3.94 -13.00
C GLY A 216 -7.06 -3.15 -13.90
N VAL A 217 -7.59 -3.78 -14.96
CA VAL A 217 -8.40 -3.09 -15.99
C VAL A 217 -9.58 -2.33 -15.38
N LYS A 218 -10.23 -2.89 -14.36
CA LYS A 218 -11.33 -2.26 -13.60
C LYS A 218 -10.87 -1.69 -12.25
N GLY A 219 -9.57 -1.65 -12.00
CA GLY A 219 -8.96 -1.22 -10.76
C GLY A 219 -9.30 0.22 -10.40
N ARG A 220 -9.57 0.44 -9.11
CA ARG A 220 -10.03 1.72 -8.55
C ARG A 220 -9.11 2.87 -8.94
N TRP A 221 -7.80 2.70 -8.76
CA TRP A 221 -6.83 3.79 -8.95
C TRP A 221 -6.52 4.03 -10.42
N ARG A 222 -6.50 2.97 -11.25
CA ARG A 222 -6.36 3.10 -12.70
C ARG A 222 -7.52 3.89 -13.29
N GLN A 223 -8.77 3.51 -12.95
CA GLN A 223 -9.96 4.23 -13.42
C GLN A 223 -10.07 5.64 -12.85
N ASN A 224 -9.63 5.86 -11.60
CA ASN A 224 -9.55 7.20 -11.01
C ASN A 224 -8.60 8.11 -11.82
N LEU A 225 -7.41 7.63 -12.17
CA LEU A 225 -6.44 8.40 -12.96
C LEU A 225 -6.99 8.73 -14.34
N ILE A 226 -7.51 7.73 -15.06
CA ILE A 226 -8.07 7.90 -16.41
C ILE A 226 -9.18 8.95 -16.40
N THR A 227 -10.12 8.86 -15.45
CA THR A 227 -11.21 9.83 -15.30
C THR A 227 -10.68 11.25 -15.09
N LYS A 228 -9.63 11.42 -14.27
CA LYS A 228 -9.04 12.73 -14.00
C LYS A 228 -8.28 13.28 -15.22
N VAL A 229 -7.58 12.43 -15.96
CA VAL A 229 -6.94 12.80 -17.23
C VAL A 229 -7.98 13.27 -18.24
N VAL A 230 -9.01 12.47 -18.53
CA VAL A 230 -10.08 12.84 -19.48
C VAL A 230 -10.69 14.19 -19.11
N ARG A 231 -11.05 14.37 -17.84
CA ARG A 231 -11.68 15.60 -17.35
C ARG A 231 -10.75 16.81 -17.30
N SER A 232 -9.44 16.60 -17.35
CA SER A 232 -8.45 17.68 -17.40
C SER A 232 -8.19 18.20 -18.82
N GLY A 233 -8.54 17.43 -19.85
CA GLY A 233 -8.21 17.74 -21.24
C GLY A 233 -6.71 17.63 -21.59
N CYS A 234 -5.85 17.25 -20.63
CA CYS A 234 -4.42 17.07 -20.85
C CYS A 234 -4.08 15.71 -21.49
N ALA A 235 -2.86 15.60 -22.01
CA ALA A 235 -2.29 14.33 -22.46
C ALA A 235 -2.27 13.27 -21.35
N TYR A 236 -2.36 11.99 -21.72
CA TYR A 236 -2.49 10.86 -20.78
C TYR A 236 -1.30 10.67 -19.84
N ASP A 237 -0.13 11.09 -20.28
CA ASP A 237 1.15 11.00 -19.60
C ASP A 237 1.54 12.29 -18.87
N ASN A 238 0.73 13.36 -18.94
CA ASN A 238 1.01 14.61 -18.24
C ASN A 238 1.18 14.37 -16.73
N PRO A 239 2.40 14.54 -16.18
CA PRO A 239 2.72 14.17 -14.80
C PRO A 239 2.03 15.06 -13.77
N SER A 240 1.65 16.29 -14.14
CA SER A 240 0.95 17.25 -13.27
C SER A 240 -0.50 16.84 -12.99
N VAL A 241 -1.09 15.98 -13.83
CA VAL A 241 -2.44 15.47 -13.60
C VAL A 241 -2.39 14.35 -12.56
N SER A 242 -2.85 14.66 -11.34
CA SER A 242 -3.00 13.71 -10.24
C SER A 242 -1.72 12.94 -9.86
N PRO A 243 -0.62 13.65 -9.55
CA PRO A 243 0.68 13.03 -9.26
C PRO A 243 0.60 11.98 -8.16
N VAL A 244 -0.21 12.21 -7.12
CA VAL A 244 -0.41 11.24 -6.03
C VAL A 244 -1.01 9.93 -6.52
N VAL A 245 -1.97 9.97 -7.44
CA VAL A 245 -2.59 8.74 -7.99
C VAL A 245 -1.61 8.00 -8.91
N ARG A 246 -0.82 8.75 -9.69
CA ARG A 246 0.24 8.15 -10.51
C ARG A 246 1.30 7.47 -9.64
N GLN A 247 1.70 8.12 -8.54
CA GLN A 247 2.62 7.55 -7.56
C GLN A 247 2.02 6.30 -6.89
N THR A 248 0.74 6.34 -6.49
CA THR A 248 0.03 5.16 -5.97
C THR A 248 0.11 4.00 -6.94
N LEU A 249 -0.23 4.21 -8.20
CA LEU A 249 -0.20 3.16 -9.21
C LEU A 249 1.22 2.59 -9.43
N GLN A 250 2.23 3.46 -9.38
CA GLN A 250 3.63 3.05 -9.48
C GLN A 250 4.05 2.12 -8.33
N HIS A 251 3.56 2.36 -7.09
CA HIS A 251 3.77 1.43 -5.97
C HIS A 251 3.25 0.02 -6.25
N TRP A 252 2.22 -0.09 -7.09
CA TRP A 252 1.57 -1.34 -7.49
C TRP A 252 2.09 -1.87 -8.84
N GLY A 253 3.28 -1.44 -9.29
CA GLY A 253 3.89 -1.94 -10.52
C GLY A 253 3.14 -1.54 -11.79
N TYR A 254 2.43 -0.40 -11.77
CA TYR A 254 1.65 0.07 -12.91
C TYR A 254 1.93 1.54 -13.27
N LYS A 255 2.11 1.80 -14.55
CA LYS A 255 2.11 3.15 -15.15
C LYS A 255 1.05 3.22 -16.25
N LEU A 256 0.28 4.31 -16.31
CA LEU A 256 -0.76 4.47 -17.32
C LEU A 256 -0.14 4.53 -18.72
N THR A 257 -0.62 3.66 -19.62
CA THR A 257 -0.25 3.65 -21.05
C THR A 257 -1.28 4.38 -21.90
N LEU A 258 -0.92 4.70 -23.15
CA LEU A 258 -1.84 5.30 -24.11
C LEU A 258 -3.02 4.38 -24.43
N GLU A 259 -2.76 3.08 -24.57
CA GLU A 259 -3.79 2.08 -24.87
C GLU A 259 -4.79 1.96 -23.72
N ASP A 260 -4.30 1.81 -22.49
CA ASP A 260 -5.12 1.76 -21.28
C ASP A 260 -5.99 3.01 -21.12
N TYR A 261 -5.40 4.18 -21.42
CA TYR A 261 -6.10 5.44 -21.42
C TYR A 261 -7.20 5.47 -22.48
N LYS A 262 -6.90 5.15 -23.74
CA LYS A 262 -7.87 5.14 -24.84
C LYS A 262 -9.05 4.22 -24.52
N GLU A 263 -8.79 3.03 -24.00
CA GLU A 263 -9.84 2.08 -23.65
C GLU A 263 -10.68 2.54 -22.46
N GLY A 264 -10.03 3.07 -21.41
CA GLY A 264 -10.73 3.60 -20.24
C GLY A 264 -11.51 4.88 -20.49
N ALA A 265 -11.02 5.76 -21.36
CA ALA A 265 -11.65 7.03 -21.69
C ALA A 265 -13.05 6.84 -22.29
N LYS A 266 -13.26 5.75 -23.06
CA LYS A 266 -14.58 5.37 -23.61
C LYS A 266 -15.67 5.18 -22.55
N ARG A 267 -15.29 4.90 -21.30
CA ARG A 267 -16.20 4.65 -20.18
C ARG A 267 -16.51 5.90 -19.35
N VAL A 268 -15.76 6.99 -19.55
CA VAL A 268 -15.92 8.22 -18.78
C VAL A 268 -17.09 9.01 -19.35
N LYS A 269 -18.16 9.15 -18.58
CA LYS A 269 -19.29 9.99 -18.97
C LYS A 269 -18.88 11.47 -19.01
N PRO A 270 -19.41 12.25 -19.98
CA PRO A 270 -19.28 13.70 -19.98
C PRO A 270 -19.70 14.29 -18.63
N LYS A 271 -19.07 15.42 -18.26
CA LYS A 271 -19.46 16.18 -17.08
C LYS A 271 -20.79 16.86 -17.30
#